data_AF-A0A2S7TX38-F1
#
_entry.id   AF-A0A2S7TX38-F1
#
_cell.length_a   1.000
_cell.length_b   1.000
_cell.length_c   1.000
_cell.angle_alpha   90.00
_cell.angle_beta   90.00
_cell.angle_gamma   90.00
#
_symmetry.space_group_name_H-M   'P 1'
#
loop_
_entity.id
_entity.type
_entity.pdbx_description
1 polymer ?
#
loop_
_entity_poly.entity_id
_entity_poly.type
_entity_poly.pdbx_seq_one_letter_code
_entity_poly.pdbx_strand_id
1 'polypeptide(L)'
;MESQDADVVMPPHPSKNPHGKIMDPAEIAMVRQWIKEGAEFEAHWAYIAPKKAPLPAIQSEEWARNPIDHFIGKKLDEAGLKPNEEQDKSRLLRRLNFDLTGLPPTAEEAQSFLNDKRDFESVYAEKVDQLLKTGAYAEHFARHWLDVARYADTHGIHNDNYRSIWPYRDWVINAFKSNMPFDQFTREQIAGDMMPNATMDQKIASGFHRCLPTTGEGGAIAEEYDAIYAQDRVDTTSAAWLGLTAGCAACHDHKFDAISTKENYQLTAFFRNTTMKALDRNSATHPPNLLIPTPDDLNRYTVIDKEISEADKATQSYKKENEPQFQSWFKSDKTTDNSKIAKQARLIKLPLTNKTKGLVDTFGKSYTSKSPLEWVSSSGGEAVLFNKQNNINLGNQGDLENNDKFSFGAWIKTPHNISAGVISKMDIGDSHRGYDLWVENGKLAVHLIHSLPQNYIKVTTKQKVAENEWTHAFVTYNGSKKARA
;
A
#
# COMPACT_ATOMS: atom_id res chain seq x y z
N MET A 1 -24.36 -14.78 41.48
CA MET A 1 -25.53 -15.59 41.86
C MET A 1 -26.27 -15.11 43.09
N GLU A 2 -25.65 -14.38 44.03
CA GLU A 2 -26.34 -13.98 45.28
C GLU A 2 -26.87 -12.53 45.30
N SER A 3 -26.54 -11.71 44.30
CA SER A 3 -27.06 -10.35 44.21
C SER A 3 -28.58 -10.37 44.01
N GLN A 4 -29.28 -9.48 44.71
CA GLN A 4 -30.71 -9.23 44.52
C GLN A 4 -30.97 -8.19 43.43
N ASP A 5 -29.94 -7.50 42.97
CA ASP A 5 -30.04 -6.54 41.88
C ASP A 5 -30.05 -7.28 40.53
N ALA A 6 -31.16 -7.13 39.81
CA ALA A 6 -31.42 -7.78 38.54
C ALA A 6 -30.41 -7.38 37.46
N ASP A 7 -29.76 -6.22 37.57
CA ASP A 7 -28.76 -5.74 36.62
C ASP A 7 -27.37 -6.38 36.79
N VAL A 8 -27.09 -6.97 37.96
CA VAL A 8 -25.75 -7.51 38.28
C VAL A 8 -25.75 -8.98 38.71
N VAL A 9 -26.91 -9.60 38.92
CA VAL A 9 -27.01 -11.03 39.26
C VAL A 9 -26.59 -11.90 38.06
N MET A 10 -25.77 -12.92 38.33
CA MET A 10 -25.35 -13.95 37.37
C MET A 10 -25.77 -15.34 37.84
N PRO A 11 -26.38 -16.19 37.00
CA PRO A 11 -26.82 -15.93 35.62
C PRO A 11 -27.78 -14.74 35.52
N PRO A 12 -27.83 -14.03 34.37
CA PRO A 12 -28.63 -12.81 34.22
C PRO A 12 -30.10 -13.05 34.60
N HIS A 13 -30.72 -12.07 35.25
CA HIS A 13 -32.14 -12.16 35.57
C HIS A 13 -32.98 -12.27 34.28
N PRO A 14 -34.04 -13.11 34.23
CA PRO A 14 -34.89 -13.27 33.03
C PRO A 14 -35.50 -11.97 32.49
N SER A 15 -35.66 -10.96 33.35
CA SER A 15 -36.16 -9.63 32.93
C SER A 15 -35.13 -8.79 32.16
N LYS A 16 -33.83 -9.15 32.21
CA LYS A 16 -32.73 -8.45 31.52
C LYS A 16 -32.17 -9.26 30.35
N ASN A 17 -32.39 -10.57 30.32
CA ASN A 17 -31.99 -11.45 29.22
C ASN A 17 -33.01 -12.57 29.02
N PRO A 18 -33.53 -12.80 27.80
CA PRO A 18 -34.50 -13.87 27.52
C PRO A 18 -33.95 -15.28 27.75
N HIS A 19 -32.62 -15.46 27.80
CA HIS A 19 -31.95 -16.70 28.19
C HIS A 19 -31.49 -16.71 29.66
N GLY A 20 -31.89 -15.70 30.44
CA GLY A 20 -31.59 -15.59 31.86
C GLY A 20 -32.27 -16.66 32.71
N LYS A 21 -31.67 -17.01 33.86
CA LYS A 21 -32.20 -18.00 34.80
C LYS A 21 -32.00 -17.51 36.23
N ILE A 22 -33.06 -17.54 37.03
CA ILE A 22 -32.94 -17.40 38.48
C ILE A 22 -32.51 -18.76 39.02
N MET A 23 -31.35 -18.83 39.67
CA MET A 23 -30.87 -20.07 40.28
C MET A 23 -31.70 -20.41 41.50
N ASP A 24 -31.99 -21.70 41.67
CA ASP A 24 -32.62 -22.21 42.89
C ASP A 24 -31.69 -21.92 44.09
N PRO A 25 -32.20 -21.42 45.23
CA PRO A 25 -31.41 -21.30 46.46
C PRO A 25 -30.62 -22.55 46.84
N ALA A 26 -31.13 -23.75 46.55
CA ALA A 26 -30.42 -25.01 46.74
C ALA A 26 -29.22 -25.17 45.78
N GLU A 27 -29.37 -24.78 44.50
CA GLU A 27 -28.26 -24.75 43.53
C GLU A 27 -27.16 -23.78 43.99
N ILE A 28 -27.54 -22.58 44.48
CA ILE A 28 -26.60 -21.59 45.02
C ILE A 28 -25.85 -22.15 46.24
N ALA A 29 -26.57 -22.79 47.17
CA ALA A 29 -25.97 -23.40 48.35
C ALA A 29 -24.99 -24.54 47.98
N MET A 30 -25.34 -25.35 46.98
CA MET A 30 -24.48 -26.41 46.45
C MET A 30 -23.19 -25.85 45.84
N VAL A 31 -23.28 -24.83 44.97
CA VAL A 31 -22.09 -24.17 44.40
C VAL A 31 -21.23 -23.56 45.50
N ARG A 32 -21.84 -22.94 46.52
CA ARG A 32 -21.11 -22.38 47.67
C ARG A 32 -20.36 -23.46 48.46
N GLN A 33 -20.99 -24.61 48.69
CA GLN A 33 -20.35 -25.72 49.40
C GLN A 33 -19.19 -26.29 48.58
N TRP A 34 -19.40 -26.48 47.27
CA TRP A 34 -18.36 -26.93 46.35
C TRP A 34 -17.13 -26.01 46.39
N ILE A 35 -17.33 -24.67 46.34
CA ILE A 35 -16.25 -23.69 46.48
C ILE A 35 -15.54 -23.81 47.83
N LYS A 36 -16.28 -23.97 48.94
CA LYS A 36 -15.70 -24.11 50.29
C LYS A 36 -14.88 -25.39 50.47
N GLU A 37 -15.26 -26.46 49.79
CA GLU A 37 -14.54 -27.73 49.79
C GLU A 37 -13.26 -27.70 48.94
N GLY A 38 -12.95 -26.56 48.33
CA GLY A 38 -11.75 -26.38 47.51
C GLY A 38 -11.95 -26.86 46.09
N ALA A 39 -13.14 -26.64 45.51
CA ALA A 39 -13.43 -26.90 44.09
C ALA A 39 -12.26 -26.48 43.19
N GLU A 40 -11.71 -27.43 42.46
CA GLU A 40 -10.69 -27.16 41.46
C GLU A 40 -11.36 -26.52 40.24
N PHE A 41 -10.92 -25.31 39.90
CA PHE A 41 -11.36 -24.64 38.68
C PHE A 41 -10.55 -25.18 37.51
N GLU A 42 -11.20 -25.99 36.66
CA GLU A 42 -10.59 -26.47 35.42
C GLU A 42 -10.59 -25.35 34.37
N ALA A 43 -9.48 -25.21 33.65
CA ALA A 43 -9.41 -24.30 32.51
C ALA A 43 -10.40 -24.74 31.42
N HIS A 44 -10.95 -23.78 30.68
CA HIS A 44 -11.82 -24.11 29.55
C HIS A 44 -11.03 -24.96 28.54
N TRP A 45 -11.67 -26.00 27.99
CA TRP A 45 -11.01 -27.03 27.15
C TRP A 45 -10.22 -26.45 25.98
N ALA A 46 -10.65 -25.32 25.43
CA ALA A 46 -9.98 -24.63 24.33
C ALA A 46 -8.60 -24.06 24.70
N TYR A 47 -8.34 -23.83 25.99
CA TYR A 47 -7.06 -23.33 26.51
C TYR A 47 -6.18 -24.45 27.09
N ILE A 48 -6.61 -25.70 26.96
CA ILE A 48 -5.85 -26.88 27.37
C ILE A 48 -5.26 -27.53 26.12
N ALA A 49 -3.97 -27.84 26.14
CA ALA A 49 -3.32 -28.52 25.03
C ALA A 49 -4.04 -29.85 24.72
N PRO A 50 -4.49 -30.08 23.47
CA PRO A 50 -5.23 -31.29 23.11
C PRO A 50 -4.33 -32.52 23.29
N LYS A 51 -4.85 -33.53 23.98
CA LYS A 51 -4.16 -34.82 24.16
C LYS A 51 -4.77 -35.84 23.21
N LYS A 52 -3.90 -36.62 22.55
CA LYS A 52 -4.34 -37.68 21.63
C LYS A 52 -5.11 -38.75 22.41
N ALA A 53 -6.40 -38.87 22.14
CA ALA A 53 -7.25 -39.90 22.72
C ALA A 53 -6.97 -41.27 22.05
N PRO A 54 -7.13 -42.39 22.78
CA PRO A 54 -7.18 -43.71 22.15
C PRO A 54 -8.37 -43.81 21.21
N LEU A 55 -8.24 -44.61 20.15
CA LEU A 55 -9.33 -44.85 19.22
C LEU A 55 -10.44 -45.65 19.92
N PRO A 56 -11.70 -45.24 19.80
CA PRO A 56 -12.80 -46.02 20.34
C PRO A 56 -12.98 -47.33 19.56
N ALA A 57 -13.35 -48.39 20.28
CA ALA A 57 -13.86 -49.61 19.67
C ALA A 57 -15.25 -49.34 19.06
N ILE A 58 -15.49 -49.89 17.88
CA ILE A 58 -16.73 -49.74 17.11
C ILE A 58 -17.19 -51.10 16.60
N GLN A 59 -18.48 -51.26 16.32
CA GLN A 59 -19.01 -52.52 15.79
C GLN A 59 -18.60 -52.76 14.33
N SER A 60 -18.46 -51.69 13.55
CA SER A 60 -18.12 -51.74 12.13
C SER A 60 -16.64 -51.41 11.89
N GLU A 61 -15.72 -52.19 12.46
CA GLU A 61 -14.28 -51.95 12.32
C GLU A 61 -13.81 -51.98 10.86
N GLU A 62 -14.39 -52.87 10.04
CA GLU A 62 -14.07 -52.98 8.60
C GLU A 62 -14.48 -51.75 7.77
N TRP A 63 -15.41 -50.93 8.28
CA TRP A 63 -15.83 -49.70 7.62
C TRP A 63 -14.86 -48.53 7.88
N ALA A 64 -14.19 -48.52 9.04
CA ALA A 64 -13.29 -47.45 9.41
C ALA A 64 -11.98 -47.52 8.61
N ARG A 65 -11.71 -46.48 7.82
CA ARG A 65 -10.50 -46.35 6.98
C ARG A 65 -9.44 -45.48 7.63
N ASN A 66 -9.85 -44.54 8.47
CA ASN A 66 -8.96 -43.63 9.17
C ASN A 66 -9.38 -43.42 10.64
N PRO A 67 -8.51 -42.84 11.49
CA PRO A 67 -8.81 -42.58 12.90
C PRO A 67 -10.11 -41.81 13.19
N ILE A 68 -10.52 -40.89 12.32
CA ILE A 68 -11.75 -40.08 12.48
C ILE A 68 -12.99 -40.99 12.38
N ASP A 69 -12.95 -41.99 11.51
CA ASP A 69 -14.06 -42.92 11.29
C ASP A 69 -14.39 -43.70 12.56
N HIS A 70 -13.41 -44.01 13.43
CA HIS A 70 -13.68 -44.63 14.73
C HIS A 70 -14.53 -43.72 15.63
N PHE A 71 -14.23 -42.42 15.68
CA PHE A 71 -15.00 -41.48 16.51
C PHE A 71 -16.43 -41.28 15.96
N ILE A 72 -16.60 -41.25 14.64
CA ILE A 72 -17.92 -41.20 14.00
C ILE A 72 -18.68 -42.50 14.22
N GLY A 73 -18.02 -43.65 14.00
CA GLY A 73 -18.58 -44.99 14.18
C GLY A 73 -19.09 -45.22 15.58
N LYS A 74 -18.34 -44.79 16.62
CA LYS A 74 -18.80 -44.86 18.00
C LYS A 74 -20.10 -44.08 18.22
N LYS A 75 -20.23 -42.89 17.62
CA LYS A 75 -21.46 -42.09 17.71
C LYS A 75 -22.63 -42.72 16.96
N LEU A 76 -22.38 -43.41 15.85
CA LEU A 76 -23.38 -44.18 15.13
C LEU A 76 -23.85 -45.39 15.96
N ASP A 77 -22.90 -46.15 16.54
CA ASP A 77 -23.19 -47.30 17.41
C ASP A 77 -24.02 -46.90 18.64
N GLU A 78 -23.65 -45.80 19.30
CA GLU A 78 -24.40 -45.21 20.43
C GLU A 78 -25.83 -44.82 20.02
N ALA A 79 -26.02 -44.37 18.77
CA ALA A 79 -27.31 -43.99 18.22
C ALA A 79 -28.09 -45.18 17.58
N GLY A 80 -27.52 -46.38 17.56
CA GLY A 80 -28.10 -47.54 16.87
C GLY A 80 -28.18 -47.38 15.35
N LEU A 81 -27.36 -46.51 14.76
CA LEU A 81 -27.28 -46.25 13.33
C LEU A 81 -26.15 -47.05 12.69
N LYS A 82 -26.28 -47.33 11.40
CA LYS A 82 -25.23 -47.94 10.59
C LYS A 82 -24.72 -46.94 9.54
N PRO A 83 -23.44 -47.00 9.14
CA PRO A 83 -22.95 -46.21 8.03
C PRO A 83 -23.75 -46.47 6.75
N ASN A 84 -23.91 -45.43 5.93
CA ASN A 84 -24.52 -45.57 4.61
C ASN A 84 -23.58 -46.28 3.63
N GLU A 85 -24.16 -46.90 2.61
CA GLU A 85 -23.40 -47.45 1.48
C GLU A 85 -22.62 -46.37 0.73
N GLU A 86 -21.52 -46.79 0.11
CA GLU A 86 -20.66 -45.91 -0.68
C GLU A 86 -21.45 -45.29 -1.85
N GLN A 87 -21.19 -44.02 -2.15
CA GLN A 87 -21.90 -43.33 -3.22
C GLN A 87 -21.43 -43.76 -4.60
N ASP A 88 -22.34 -43.62 -5.57
CA ASP A 88 -22.02 -43.81 -6.97
C ASP A 88 -20.81 -42.96 -7.42
N LYS A 89 -19.90 -43.58 -8.19
CA LYS A 89 -18.64 -42.97 -8.62
C LYS A 89 -18.85 -41.66 -9.37
N SER A 90 -19.92 -41.53 -10.17
CA SER A 90 -20.20 -40.30 -10.91
C SER A 90 -20.62 -39.17 -9.98
N ARG A 91 -21.38 -39.48 -8.93
CA ARG A 91 -21.78 -38.52 -7.89
C ARG A 91 -20.58 -38.09 -7.04
N LEU A 92 -19.71 -39.03 -6.67
CA LEU A 92 -18.47 -38.74 -5.96
C LEU A 92 -17.58 -37.81 -6.77
N LEU A 93 -17.35 -38.11 -8.05
CA LEU A 93 -16.58 -37.24 -8.93
C LEU A 93 -17.19 -35.85 -9.04
N ARG A 94 -18.52 -35.76 -9.22
CA ARG A 94 -19.20 -34.46 -9.31
C ARG A 94 -19.01 -33.63 -8.04
N ARG A 95 -19.21 -34.23 -6.85
CA ARG A 95 -19.00 -33.55 -5.56
C ARG A 95 -17.56 -33.10 -5.41
N LEU A 96 -16.62 -34.00 -5.66
CA LEU A 96 -15.19 -33.71 -5.58
C LEU A 96 -14.80 -32.50 -6.45
N ASN A 97 -15.31 -32.39 -7.67
CA ASN A 97 -15.02 -31.25 -8.54
C ASN A 97 -15.65 -29.95 -8.00
N PHE A 98 -16.93 -29.96 -7.61
CA PHE A 98 -17.55 -28.75 -7.06
C PHE A 98 -16.90 -28.30 -5.75
N ASP A 99 -16.57 -29.24 -4.87
CA ASP A 99 -15.96 -28.94 -3.57
C ASP A 99 -14.54 -28.41 -3.72
N LEU A 100 -13.76 -28.94 -4.68
CA LEU A 100 -12.37 -28.50 -4.87
C LEU A 100 -12.22 -27.31 -5.80
N THR A 101 -12.97 -27.24 -6.90
CA THR A 101 -12.77 -26.24 -7.96
C THR A 101 -13.95 -25.31 -8.17
N GLY A 102 -15.11 -25.59 -7.56
CA GLY A 102 -16.35 -24.87 -7.82
C GLY A 102 -16.97 -25.14 -9.19
N LEU A 103 -16.41 -26.06 -9.98
CA LEU A 103 -16.81 -26.36 -11.35
C LEU A 103 -17.24 -27.84 -11.49
N PRO A 104 -18.11 -28.19 -12.44
CA PRO A 104 -18.37 -29.60 -12.77
C PRO A 104 -17.18 -30.22 -13.53
N PRO A 105 -17.01 -31.56 -13.49
CA PRO A 105 -16.06 -32.24 -14.37
C PRO A 105 -16.48 -32.12 -15.84
N THR A 106 -15.54 -32.16 -16.79
CA THR A 106 -15.91 -32.26 -18.21
C THR A 106 -16.46 -33.65 -18.54
N ALA A 107 -17.14 -33.79 -19.69
CA ALA A 107 -17.66 -35.08 -20.14
C ALA A 107 -16.53 -36.11 -20.34
N GLU A 108 -15.40 -35.67 -20.89
CA GLU A 108 -14.22 -36.49 -21.13
C GLU A 108 -13.57 -36.94 -19.81
N GLU A 109 -13.45 -36.03 -18.85
CA GLU A 109 -12.92 -36.37 -17.52
C GLU A 109 -13.81 -37.36 -16.79
N ALA A 110 -15.13 -37.16 -16.84
CA ALA A 110 -16.10 -38.08 -16.24
C ALA A 110 -16.02 -39.46 -16.89
N GLN A 111 -15.99 -39.52 -18.21
CA GLN A 111 -15.89 -40.78 -18.95
C GLN A 111 -14.56 -41.50 -18.67
N SER A 112 -13.45 -40.77 -18.58
CA SER A 112 -12.14 -41.32 -18.23
C SER A 112 -12.14 -41.90 -16.82
N PHE A 113 -12.68 -41.16 -15.84
CA PHE A 113 -12.73 -41.58 -14.44
C PHE A 113 -13.63 -42.81 -14.23
N LEU A 114 -14.78 -42.85 -14.89
CA LEU A 114 -15.75 -43.96 -14.75
C LEU A 114 -15.30 -45.24 -15.45
N ASN A 115 -14.52 -45.13 -16.53
CA ASN A 115 -14.02 -46.29 -17.27
C ASN A 115 -12.65 -46.78 -16.79
N ASP A 116 -12.02 -46.09 -15.84
CA ASP A 116 -10.75 -46.54 -15.28
C ASP A 116 -10.97 -47.85 -14.51
N LYS A 117 -10.24 -48.89 -14.93
CA LYS A 117 -10.33 -50.26 -14.38
C LYS A 117 -9.31 -50.53 -13.29
N ARG A 118 -8.45 -49.55 -12.97
CA ARG A 118 -7.52 -49.63 -11.85
C ARG A 118 -8.29 -49.61 -10.52
N ASP A 119 -7.56 -49.88 -9.44
CA ASP A 119 -8.09 -49.77 -8.09
C ASP A 119 -8.70 -48.38 -7.84
N PHE A 120 -9.93 -48.33 -7.34
CA PHE A 120 -10.70 -47.09 -7.26
C PHE A 120 -10.10 -46.09 -6.29
N GLU A 121 -9.57 -46.55 -5.16
CA GLU A 121 -8.93 -45.66 -4.16
C GLU A 121 -7.73 -44.94 -4.78
N SER A 122 -6.93 -45.68 -5.54
CA SER A 122 -5.79 -45.12 -6.26
C SER A 122 -6.23 -44.08 -7.30
N VAL A 123 -7.27 -44.39 -8.10
CA VAL A 123 -7.83 -43.47 -9.12
C VAL A 123 -8.44 -42.22 -8.47
N TYR A 124 -9.14 -42.39 -7.36
CA TYR A 124 -9.77 -41.30 -6.61
C TYR A 124 -8.71 -40.36 -6.03
N ALA A 125 -7.69 -40.90 -5.35
CA ALA A 125 -6.58 -40.13 -4.81
C ALA A 125 -5.82 -39.36 -5.91
N GLU A 126 -5.52 -39.99 -7.05
CA GLU A 126 -4.91 -39.32 -8.20
C GLU A 126 -5.79 -38.16 -8.71
N LYS A 127 -7.12 -38.34 -8.77
CA LYS A 127 -8.03 -37.27 -9.20
C LYS A 127 -8.07 -36.12 -8.20
N VAL A 128 -8.04 -36.39 -6.90
CA VAL A 128 -7.91 -35.36 -5.85
C VAL A 128 -6.63 -34.56 -6.08
N ASP A 129 -5.48 -35.22 -6.21
CA ASP A 129 -4.18 -34.58 -6.43
C ASP A 129 -4.13 -33.75 -7.72
N GLN A 130 -4.80 -34.21 -8.78
CA GLN A 130 -4.93 -33.46 -10.03
C GLN A 130 -5.73 -32.17 -9.81
N LEU A 131 -6.87 -32.26 -9.13
CA LEU A 131 -7.74 -31.10 -8.88
C LEU A 131 -7.05 -30.06 -7.99
N LEU A 132 -6.36 -30.48 -6.93
CA LEU A 132 -5.58 -29.61 -6.03
C LEU A 132 -4.46 -28.83 -6.76
N LYS A 133 -4.00 -29.30 -7.93
CA LYS A 133 -2.97 -28.62 -8.74
C LYS A 133 -3.55 -27.64 -9.77
N THR A 134 -4.88 -27.55 -9.90
CA THR A 134 -5.53 -26.67 -10.88
C THR A 134 -5.56 -25.22 -10.44
N GLY A 135 -5.59 -24.28 -11.40
CA GLY A 135 -5.87 -22.87 -11.11
C GLY A 135 -7.26 -22.66 -10.52
N ALA A 136 -8.26 -23.43 -10.97
CA ALA A 136 -9.62 -23.36 -10.47
C ALA A 136 -9.72 -23.72 -8.98
N TYR A 137 -8.95 -24.71 -8.51
CA TYR A 137 -8.84 -24.99 -7.07
C TYR A 137 -8.30 -23.80 -6.30
N ALA A 138 -7.20 -23.21 -6.77
CA ALA A 138 -6.57 -22.08 -6.11
C ALA A 138 -7.50 -20.87 -6.03
N GLU A 139 -8.21 -20.55 -7.11
CA GLU A 139 -9.21 -19.48 -7.14
C GLU A 139 -10.40 -19.77 -6.22
N HIS A 140 -10.91 -21.02 -6.23
CA HIS A 140 -12.07 -21.42 -5.44
C HIS A 140 -11.78 -21.31 -3.93
N PHE A 141 -10.63 -21.83 -3.48
CA PHE A 141 -10.22 -21.79 -2.08
C PHE A 141 -9.73 -20.42 -1.62
N ALA A 142 -9.00 -19.68 -2.47
CA ALA A 142 -8.54 -18.34 -2.15
C ALA A 142 -9.70 -17.40 -1.79
N ARG A 143 -10.85 -17.53 -2.48
CA ARG A 143 -12.04 -16.71 -2.22
C ARG A 143 -12.54 -16.80 -0.78
N HIS A 144 -12.48 -17.99 -0.15
CA HIS A 144 -12.83 -18.14 1.26
C HIS A 144 -11.86 -17.40 2.18
N TRP A 145 -10.57 -17.40 1.87
CA TRP A 145 -9.59 -16.61 2.62
C TRP A 145 -9.75 -15.10 2.37
N LEU A 146 -10.11 -14.70 1.16
CA LEU A 146 -10.36 -13.30 0.83
C LEU A 146 -11.56 -12.73 1.59
N ASP A 147 -12.58 -13.53 1.85
CA ASP A 147 -13.68 -13.17 2.75
C ASP A 147 -13.18 -12.95 4.19
N VAL A 148 -12.31 -13.83 4.71
CA VAL A 148 -11.69 -13.69 6.04
C VAL A 148 -10.81 -12.44 6.12
N ALA A 149 -10.04 -12.15 5.07
CA ALA A 149 -9.23 -10.94 4.98
C ALA A 149 -10.07 -9.67 4.77
N ARG A 150 -11.35 -9.82 4.40
CA ARG A 150 -12.30 -8.76 4.05
C ARG A 150 -11.87 -7.98 2.81
N TYR A 151 -11.28 -8.70 1.87
CA TYR A 151 -10.82 -8.13 0.61
C TYR A 151 -12.00 -7.56 -0.19
N ALA A 152 -11.81 -6.36 -0.72
CA ALA A 152 -12.69 -5.76 -1.71
C ALA A 152 -11.88 -4.94 -2.71
N ASP A 153 -12.38 -4.83 -3.94
CA ASP A 153 -11.85 -3.92 -4.97
C ASP A 153 -12.35 -2.48 -4.79
N THR A 154 -12.91 -2.15 -3.62
CA THR A 154 -13.52 -0.85 -3.28
C THR A 154 -13.19 -0.39 -1.86
N HIS A 155 -13.52 0.86 -1.51
CA HIS A 155 -13.25 1.44 -0.19
C HIS A 155 -14.29 1.10 0.91
N GLY A 156 -15.58 1.06 0.58
CA GLY A 156 -16.62 0.42 1.41
C GLY A 156 -17.20 1.17 2.62
N ILE A 157 -16.66 2.30 3.10
CA ILE A 157 -17.25 3.04 4.26
C ILE A 157 -18.28 4.09 3.82
N HIS A 158 -17.82 5.17 3.19
CA HIS A 158 -18.65 6.34 2.85
C HIS A 158 -19.05 6.35 1.36
N ASN A 159 -18.11 5.92 0.50
CA ASN A 159 -18.25 5.79 -0.94
C ASN A 159 -17.62 4.46 -1.36
N ASP A 160 -18.26 3.77 -2.28
CA ASP A 160 -17.81 2.48 -2.79
C ASP A 160 -16.94 2.65 -4.06
N ASN A 161 -15.98 3.56 -4.00
CA ASN A 161 -15.08 3.85 -5.12
C ASN A 161 -14.00 2.77 -5.27
N TYR A 162 -13.50 2.62 -6.49
CA TYR A 162 -12.45 1.65 -6.83
C TYR A 162 -11.19 1.83 -5.99
N ARG A 163 -10.65 0.71 -5.51
CA ARG A 163 -9.39 0.59 -4.77
C ARG A 163 -8.49 -0.46 -5.43
N SER A 164 -7.23 -0.11 -5.63
CA SER A 164 -6.22 -1.00 -6.21
C SER A 164 -5.43 -1.73 -5.13
N ILE A 165 -5.91 -2.91 -4.73
CA ILE A 165 -5.21 -3.86 -3.84
C ILE A 165 -5.17 -5.30 -4.40
N TRP A 166 -5.54 -5.46 -5.67
CA TRP A 166 -5.54 -6.74 -6.38
C TRP A 166 -4.25 -7.58 -6.32
N PRO A 167 -3.02 -7.02 -6.16
CA PRO A 167 -1.85 -7.87 -6.00
C PRO A 167 -1.95 -8.80 -4.77
N TYR A 168 -2.64 -8.36 -3.70
CA TYR A 168 -2.89 -9.21 -2.53
C TYR A 168 -3.79 -10.40 -2.88
N ARG A 169 -4.87 -10.18 -3.64
CA ARG A 169 -5.75 -11.26 -4.14
C ARG A 169 -4.95 -12.29 -4.92
N ASP A 170 -4.14 -11.82 -5.87
CA ASP A 170 -3.35 -12.69 -6.72
C ASP A 170 -2.27 -13.43 -5.91
N TRP A 171 -1.69 -12.80 -4.89
CA TRP A 171 -0.79 -13.46 -3.94
C TRP A 171 -1.49 -14.59 -3.18
N VAL A 172 -2.71 -14.38 -2.67
CA VAL A 172 -3.49 -15.44 -1.99
C VAL A 172 -3.77 -16.61 -2.94
N ILE A 173 -4.19 -16.33 -4.18
CA ILE A 173 -4.41 -17.37 -5.20
C ILE A 173 -3.12 -18.16 -5.44
N ASN A 174 -1.98 -17.47 -5.59
CA ASN A 174 -0.70 -18.13 -5.81
C ASN A 174 -0.21 -18.94 -4.58
N ALA A 175 -0.54 -18.51 -3.35
CA ALA A 175 -0.24 -19.25 -2.14
C ALA A 175 -0.99 -20.60 -2.11
N PHE A 176 -2.27 -20.62 -2.46
CA PHE A 176 -3.01 -21.89 -2.61
C PHE A 176 -2.48 -22.74 -3.76
N LYS A 177 -2.20 -22.13 -4.91
CA LYS A 177 -1.67 -22.83 -6.09
C LYS A 177 -0.32 -23.51 -5.85
N SER A 178 0.53 -22.88 -5.04
CA SER A 178 1.85 -23.41 -4.67
C SER A 178 1.83 -24.35 -3.46
N ASN A 179 0.64 -24.58 -2.87
CA ASN A 179 0.49 -25.31 -1.62
C ASN A 179 1.41 -24.76 -0.51
N MET A 180 1.40 -23.44 -0.34
CA MET A 180 2.25 -22.75 0.63
C MET A 180 1.99 -23.29 2.05
N PRO A 181 3.03 -23.66 2.81
CA PRO A 181 2.88 -24.07 4.20
C PRO A 181 2.16 -23.01 5.03
N PHE A 182 1.21 -23.42 5.87
CA PHE A 182 0.37 -22.49 6.62
C PHE A 182 1.16 -21.57 7.57
N ASP A 183 2.29 -22.05 8.09
CA ASP A 183 3.19 -21.26 8.94
C ASP A 183 3.86 -20.12 8.13
N GLN A 184 4.26 -20.40 6.88
CA GLN A 184 4.77 -19.37 5.96
C GLN A 184 3.65 -18.40 5.57
N PHE A 185 2.49 -18.92 5.14
CA PHE A 185 1.32 -18.13 4.78
C PHE A 185 0.89 -17.16 5.90
N THR A 186 1.00 -17.61 7.15
CA THR A 186 0.73 -16.79 8.34
C THR A 186 1.79 -15.72 8.53
N ARG A 187 3.09 -16.07 8.54
CA ARG A 187 4.17 -15.10 8.78
C ARG A 187 4.22 -14.00 7.72
N GLU A 188 4.04 -14.34 6.46
CA GLU A 188 4.10 -13.36 5.37
C GLU A 188 2.94 -12.35 5.42
N GLN A 189 1.74 -12.76 5.86
CA GLN A 189 0.61 -11.84 6.01
C GLN A 189 0.69 -10.94 7.24
N ILE A 190 1.21 -11.45 8.35
CA ILE A 190 1.31 -10.68 9.60
C ILE A 190 2.50 -9.71 9.56
N ALA A 191 3.63 -10.11 8.98
CA ALA A 191 4.89 -9.38 9.11
C ALA A 191 5.80 -9.45 7.87
N GLY A 192 5.26 -9.76 6.68
CA GLY A 192 6.05 -9.97 5.47
C GLY A 192 6.89 -8.75 5.06
N ASP A 193 6.39 -7.53 5.24
CA ASP A 193 7.11 -6.29 4.98
C ASP A 193 8.23 -6.00 6.01
N MET A 194 8.14 -6.59 7.20
CA MET A 194 9.14 -6.49 8.27
C MET A 194 10.21 -7.59 8.19
N MET A 195 10.12 -8.53 7.25
CA MET A 195 11.12 -9.59 7.09
C MET A 195 12.46 -9.02 6.59
N PRO A 196 13.60 -9.57 7.05
CA PRO A 196 14.92 -9.19 6.53
C PRO A 196 14.98 -9.42 5.02
N ASN A 197 15.32 -8.38 4.26
CA ASN A 197 15.36 -8.40 2.79
C ASN A 197 14.02 -8.86 2.14
N ALA A 198 12.89 -8.45 2.73
CA ALA A 198 11.55 -8.81 2.27
C ALA A 198 11.40 -8.72 0.74
N THR A 199 10.96 -9.83 0.13
CA THR A 199 10.66 -9.90 -1.30
C THR A 199 9.44 -9.03 -1.64
N MET A 200 9.19 -8.80 -2.94
CA MET A 200 7.98 -8.10 -3.36
C MET A 200 6.72 -8.85 -2.89
N ASP A 201 6.68 -10.17 -3.05
CA ASP A 201 5.55 -11.01 -2.64
C ASP A 201 5.30 -10.96 -1.14
N GLN A 202 6.34 -10.97 -0.31
CA GLN A 202 6.21 -10.84 1.14
C GLN A 202 5.65 -9.47 1.54
N LYS A 203 6.05 -8.39 0.84
CA LYS A 203 5.46 -7.07 1.06
C LYS A 203 4.01 -7.01 0.60
N ILE A 204 3.66 -7.68 -0.50
CA ILE A 204 2.26 -7.80 -0.97
C ILE A 204 1.41 -8.56 0.05
N ALA A 205 1.93 -9.67 0.60
CA ALA A 205 1.25 -10.50 1.59
C ALA A 205 0.82 -9.71 2.83
N SER A 206 1.67 -8.78 3.30
CA SER A 206 1.35 -7.85 4.41
C SER A 206 0.10 -6.98 4.16
N GLY A 207 -0.40 -6.96 2.91
CA GLY A 207 -1.67 -6.34 2.52
C GLY A 207 -2.90 -6.87 3.26
N PHE A 208 -2.83 -8.01 3.95
CA PHE A 208 -3.90 -8.51 4.83
C PHE A 208 -4.40 -7.42 5.79
N HIS A 209 -3.50 -6.74 6.51
CA HIS A 209 -3.85 -5.68 7.46
C HIS A 209 -4.29 -4.35 6.81
N ARG A 210 -4.35 -4.33 5.47
CA ARG A 210 -4.85 -3.20 4.70
C ARG A 210 -6.20 -3.50 4.06
N CYS A 211 -6.66 -4.75 4.00
CA CYS A 211 -7.91 -5.10 3.33
C CYS A 211 -9.17 -4.49 3.96
N LEU A 212 -9.08 -3.95 5.18
CA LEU A 212 -10.18 -3.25 5.82
C LEU A 212 -10.83 -2.16 4.94
N PRO A 213 -12.13 -1.87 5.13
CA PRO A 213 -12.79 -0.71 4.56
C PRO A 213 -12.10 0.60 5.00
N THR A 214 -12.08 1.59 4.11
CA THR A 214 -11.46 2.90 4.37
C THR A 214 -12.39 4.07 4.05
N THR A 215 -12.08 5.26 4.57
CA THR A 215 -12.85 6.47 4.31
C THR A 215 -12.02 7.59 3.67
N GLY A 216 -12.71 8.40 2.87
CA GLY A 216 -12.26 9.65 2.28
C GLY A 216 -13.29 10.76 2.47
N GLU A 217 -14.23 10.56 3.41
CA GLU A 217 -15.33 11.46 3.69
C GLU A 217 -14.83 12.83 4.17
N GLY A 218 -15.44 13.90 3.64
CA GLY A 218 -15.20 15.25 4.13
C GLY A 218 -15.74 15.41 5.55
N GLY A 219 -14.88 15.81 6.49
CA GLY A 219 -15.25 15.96 7.90
C GLY A 219 -14.90 14.78 8.79
N ALA A 220 -14.39 13.67 8.21
CA ALA A 220 -13.84 12.57 8.98
C ALA A 220 -12.65 13.02 9.84
N ILE A 221 -12.63 12.58 11.10
CA ILE A 221 -11.54 12.87 12.05
C ILE A 221 -10.47 11.79 11.87
N ALA A 222 -9.28 12.17 11.42
CA ALA A 222 -8.21 11.22 11.10
C ALA A 222 -7.82 10.37 12.32
N GLU A 223 -7.73 10.99 13.50
CA GLU A 223 -7.33 10.32 14.74
C GLU A 223 -8.35 9.26 15.20
N GLU A 224 -9.64 9.47 14.90
CA GLU A 224 -10.71 8.51 15.17
C GLU A 224 -10.55 7.29 14.26
N TYR A 225 -10.37 7.51 12.95
CA TYR A 225 -10.20 6.42 12.00
C TYR A 225 -8.91 5.64 12.21
N ASP A 226 -7.82 6.28 12.64
CA ASP A 226 -6.61 5.57 13.06
C ASP A 226 -6.87 4.61 14.23
N ALA A 227 -7.74 4.98 15.17
CA ALA A 227 -8.13 4.12 16.29
C ALA A 227 -9.06 2.97 15.83
N ILE A 228 -10.06 3.27 14.99
CA ILE A 228 -10.97 2.29 14.39
C ILE A 228 -10.16 1.24 13.61
N TYR A 229 -9.23 1.67 12.76
CA TYR A 229 -8.43 0.78 11.92
C TYR A 229 -7.45 -0.08 12.73
N ALA A 230 -6.94 0.44 13.85
CA ALA A 230 -6.11 -0.35 14.75
C ALA A 230 -6.94 -1.46 15.44
N GLN A 231 -8.15 -1.14 15.90
CA GLN A 231 -9.06 -2.12 16.50
C GLN A 231 -9.48 -3.18 15.47
N ASP A 232 -9.83 -2.75 14.27
CA ASP A 232 -10.21 -3.60 13.15
C ASP A 232 -9.16 -4.68 12.83
N ARG A 233 -7.86 -4.34 12.92
CA ARG A 233 -6.77 -5.30 12.74
C ARG A 233 -6.73 -6.33 13.88
N VAL A 234 -7.00 -5.93 15.12
CA VAL A 234 -7.10 -6.86 16.27
C VAL A 234 -8.25 -7.83 16.05
N ASP A 235 -9.42 -7.31 15.71
CA ASP A 235 -10.65 -8.09 15.53
C ASP A 235 -10.44 -9.15 14.46
N THR A 236 -9.93 -8.73 13.32
CA THR A 236 -9.74 -9.60 12.16
C THR A 236 -8.66 -10.63 12.38
N THR A 237 -7.53 -10.24 12.98
CA THR A 237 -6.44 -11.19 13.25
C THR A 237 -6.86 -12.24 14.28
N SER A 238 -7.58 -11.80 15.32
CA SER A 238 -8.07 -12.71 16.36
C SER A 238 -9.11 -13.67 15.80
N ALA A 239 -10.03 -13.19 14.96
CA ALA A 239 -11.00 -14.04 14.29
C ALA A 239 -10.32 -15.04 13.33
N ALA A 240 -9.37 -14.57 12.51
CA ALA A 240 -8.74 -15.38 11.48
C ALA A 240 -7.80 -16.47 12.01
N TRP A 241 -6.97 -16.17 13.01
CA TRP A 241 -5.96 -17.12 13.50
C TRP A 241 -6.27 -17.73 14.87
N LEU A 242 -6.96 -17.01 15.75
CA LEU A 242 -7.28 -17.51 17.09
C LEU A 242 -8.69 -18.15 17.14
N GLY A 243 -9.56 -17.82 16.18
CA GLY A 243 -10.98 -18.18 16.24
C GLY A 243 -11.71 -17.49 17.40
N LEU A 244 -11.20 -16.34 17.86
CA LEU A 244 -11.71 -15.61 19.02
C LEU A 244 -12.22 -14.22 18.62
N THR A 245 -13.31 -13.77 19.25
CA THR A 245 -13.92 -12.46 19.02
C THR A 245 -13.34 -11.38 19.93
N ALA A 246 -12.02 -11.13 19.83
CA ALA A 246 -11.32 -10.15 20.68
C ALA A 246 -11.96 -8.75 20.65
N GLY A 247 -12.61 -8.35 19.56
CA GLY A 247 -13.28 -7.05 19.45
C GLY A 247 -14.40 -6.81 20.46
N CYS A 248 -15.04 -7.85 20.99
CA CYS A 248 -15.98 -7.67 22.10
C CYS A 248 -15.31 -7.11 23.36
N ALA A 249 -13.99 -7.35 23.52
CA ALA A 249 -13.23 -6.86 24.65
C ALA A 249 -12.93 -5.35 24.59
N ALA A 250 -13.25 -4.67 23.48
CA ALA A 250 -12.97 -3.24 23.32
C ALA A 250 -13.72 -2.35 24.32
N CYS A 251 -14.92 -2.76 24.76
CA CYS A 251 -15.75 -1.96 25.67
C CYS A 251 -15.84 -2.53 27.10
N HIS A 252 -15.65 -3.84 27.26
CA HIS A 252 -15.74 -4.57 28.53
C HIS A 252 -14.90 -5.84 28.44
N ASP A 253 -14.51 -6.47 29.54
CA ASP A 253 -13.82 -7.78 29.46
C ASP A 253 -14.68 -8.78 28.68
N HIS A 254 -14.06 -9.60 27.84
CA HIS A 254 -14.79 -10.51 26.97
C HIS A 254 -15.70 -11.44 27.79
N LYS A 255 -16.95 -11.63 27.33
CA LYS A 255 -17.99 -12.29 28.14
C LYS A 255 -17.74 -13.79 28.38
N PHE A 256 -17.11 -14.46 27.42
CA PHE A 256 -16.94 -15.91 27.42
C PHE A 256 -15.47 -16.33 27.38
N ASP A 257 -14.69 -15.73 26.48
CA ASP A 257 -13.25 -15.92 26.39
C ASP A 257 -12.46 -15.13 27.43
N ALA A 258 -11.28 -15.65 27.79
CA ALA A 258 -10.37 -15.05 28.75
C ALA A 258 -9.54 -13.92 28.12
N ILE A 259 -10.22 -12.89 27.62
CA ILE A 259 -9.60 -11.68 27.03
C ILE A 259 -10.11 -10.46 27.78
N SER A 260 -9.23 -9.82 28.54
CA SER A 260 -9.57 -8.55 29.20
C SER A 260 -9.56 -7.38 28.21
N THR A 261 -10.27 -6.30 28.56
CA THR A 261 -10.19 -5.03 27.83
C THR A 261 -8.77 -4.50 27.77
N LYS A 262 -8.00 -4.71 28.83
CA LYS A 262 -6.58 -4.33 28.88
C LYS A 262 -5.78 -5.07 27.80
N GLU A 263 -5.95 -6.38 27.67
CA GLU A 263 -5.25 -7.19 26.67
C GLU A 263 -5.68 -6.83 25.24
N ASN A 264 -6.96 -6.55 25.02
CA ASN A 264 -7.43 -6.02 23.73
C ASN A 264 -6.67 -4.75 23.34
N TYR A 265 -6.60 -3.76 24.23
CA TYR A 265 -5.88 -2.51 23.92
C TYR A 265 -4.35 -2.69 23.82
N GLN A 266 -3.77 -3.71 24.47
CA GLN A 266 -2.37 -4.08 24.24
C GLN A 266 -2.15 -4.62 22.81
N LEU A 267 -3.07 -5.45 22.31
CA LEU A 267 -3.07 -5.89 20.91
C LEU A 267 -3.32 -4.72 19.95
N THR A 268 -4.25 -3.81 20.27
CA THR A 268 -4.52 -2.61 19.46
C THR A 268 -3.26 -1.75 19.35
N ALA A 269 -2.51 -1.57 20.45
CA ALA A 269 -1.24 -0.86 20.43
C ALA A 269 -0.20 -1.53 19.53
N PHE A 270 -0.15 -2.87 19.51
CA PHE A 270 0.73 -3.64 18.62
C PHE A 270 0.38 -3.41 17.13
N PHE A 271 -0.90 -3.47 16.76
CA PHE A 271 -1.35 -3.28 15.37
C PHE A 271 -1.48 -1.81 14.94
N ARG A 272 -1.27 -0.86 15.85
CA ARG A 272 -1.20 0.59 15.56
C ARG A 272 0.19 1.04 15.12
N ASN A 273 0.97 0.17 14.50
CA ASN A 273 2.26 0.49 13.90
C ASN A 273 2.16 0.42 12.37
N THR A 274 1.60 1.46 11.74
CA THR A 274 1.39 1.50 10.29
C THR A 274 1.77 2.84 9.68
N THR A 275 2.21 2.83 8.43
CA THR A 275 2.44 4.04 7.62
C THR A 275 1.26 4.40 6.71
N MET A 276 0.17 3.62 6.77
CA MET A 276 -1.07 3.91 6.06
C MET A 276 -1.72 5.16 6.67
N LYS A 277 -2.18 6.08 5.83
CA LYS A 277 -2.91 7.26 6.31
C LYS A 277 -4.33 6.88 6.71
N ALA A 278 -4.92 7.59 7.66
CA ALA A 278 -6.32 7.38 8.04
C ALA A 278 -7.29 7.64 6.87
N LEU A 279 -7.05 8.69 6.08
CA LEU A 279 -7.97 9.11 5.03
C LEU A 279 -7.45 8.68 3.65
N ASP A 280 -8.24 7.86 2.94
CA ASP A 280 -7.93 7.38 1.59
C ASP A 280 -8.08 8.47 0.52
N ARG A 281 -8.87 9.52 0.80
CA ARG A 281 -9.19 10.64 -0.11
C ARG A 281 -9.77 10.19 -1.45
N ASN A 282 -10.52 9.09 -1.48
CA ASN A 282 -11.04 8.44 -2.69
C ASN A 282 -9.94 8.10 -3.70
N SER A 283 -8.72 7.83 -3.22
CA SER A 283 -7.60 7.45 -4.06
C SER A 283 -7.57 5.94 -4.27
N ALA A 284 -7.68 5.53 -5.54
CA ALA A 284 -7.49 4.13 -5.93
C ALA A 284 -6.14 3.56 -5.47
N THR A 285 -5.13 4.42 -5.32
CA THR A 285 -3.79 4.06 -4.83
C THR A 285 -3.53 4.73 -3.48
N HIS A 286 -4.37 4.42 -2.49
CA HIS A 286 -4.18 4.90 -1.11
C HIS A 286 -2.80 4.47 -0.56
N PRO A 287 -1.89 5.39 -0.23
CA PRO A 287 -0.55 5.05 0.26
C PRO A 287 -0.54 4.27 1.59
N PRO A 288 0.54 3.50 1.87
CA PRO A 288 1.71 3.28 1.03
C PRO A 288 1.40 2.39 -0.19
N ASN A 289 2.13 2.58 -1.29
CA ASN A 289 1.94 1.78 -2.51
C ASN A 289 3.26 1.15 -2.93
N LEU A 290 3.15 0.00 -3.60
CA LEU A 290 4.26 -0.68 -4.25
C LEU A 290 4.06 -0.59 -5.76
N LEU A 291 5.13 -0.26 -6.48
CA LEU A 291 5.13 -0.40 -7.93
C LEU A 291 5.34 -1.88 -8.26
N ILE A 292 4.30 -2.52 -8.78
CA ILE A 292 4.36 -3.92 -9.20
C ILE A 292 4.57 -3.95 -10.72
N PRO A 293 5.72 -4.46 -11.22
CA PRO A 293 5.93 -4.60 -12.65
C PRO A 293 4.95 -5.63 -13.22
N THR A 294 4.55 -5.44 -14.48
CA THR A 294 3.83 -6.48 -15.21
C THR A 294 4.76 -7.68 -15.46
N PRO A 295 4.21 -8.88 -15.73
CA PRO A 295 5.04 -10.04 -16.09
C PRO A 295 6.00 -9.75 -17.26
N ASP A 296 5.55 -8.98 -18.26
CA ASP A 296 6.37 -8.61 -19.42
C ASP A 296 7.54 -7.69 -19.05
N ASP A 297 7.34 -6.81 -18.05
CA ASP A 297 8.35 -5.87 -17.58
C ASP A 297 9.30 -6.45 -16.53
N LEU A 298 8.99 -7.60 -15.93
CA LEU A 298 9.70 -8.15 -14.77
C LEU A 298 11.20 -8.36 -15.06
N ASN A 299 11.54 -8.88 -16.24
CA ASN A 299 12.93 -9.07 -16.65
C ASN A 299 13.68 -7.74 -16.75
N ARG A 300 13.03 -6.68 -17.25
CA ARG A 300 13.65 -5.36 -17.33
C ARG A 300 13.77 -4.72 -15.94
N TYR A 301 12.74 -4.83 -15.12
CA TYR A 301 12.67 -4.29 -13.77
C TYR A 301 13.78 -4.83 -12.86
N THR A 302 14.13 -6.10 -12.99
CA THR A 302 15.17 -6.74 -12.15
C THR A 302 16.59 -6.32 -12.51
N VAL A 303 16.85 -5.95 -13.77
CA VAL A 303 18.22 -5.62 -14.24
C VAL A 303 18.47 -4.12 -14.37
N ILE A 304 17.43 -3.30 -14.52
CA ILE A 304 17.55 -1.87 -14.83
C ILE A 304 18.34 -1.09 -13.77
N ASP A 305 18.14 -1.37 -12.49
CA ASP A 305 18.82 -0.64 -11.41
C ASP A 305 20.34 -0.90 -11.43
N LYS A 306 20.74 -2.12 -11.80
CA LYS A 306 22.14 -2.46 -11.99
C LYS A 306 22.74 -1.70 -13.16
N GLU A 307 22.06 -1.68 -14.31
CA GLU A 307 22.51 -0.93 -15.49
C GLU A 307 22.58 0.58 -15.24
N ILE A 308 21.60 1.15 -14.54
CA ILE A 308 21.62 2.56 -14.12
C ILE A 308 22.84 2.81 -13.24
N SER A 309 23.12 1.94 -12.27
CA SER A 309 24.28 2.06 -11.38
C SER A 309 25.60 1.99 -12.16
N GLU A 310 25.70 1.08 -13.13
CA GLU A 310 26.88 0.93 -13.99
C GLU A 310 27.08 2.16 -14.90
N ALA A 311 26.00 2.66 -15.52
CA ALA A 311 26.03 3.87 -16.33
C ALA A 311 26.39 5.13 -15.51
N ASP A 312 25.87 5.24 -14.28
CA ASP A 312 26.21 6.33 -13.36
C ASP A 312 27.68 6.28 -12.95
N LYS A 313 28.22 5.09 -12.67
CA LYS A 313 29.65 4.88 -12.38
C LYS A 313 30.50 5.26 -13.59
N ALA A 314 30.15 4.80 -14.79
CA ALA A 314 30.85 5.15 -16.02
C ALA A 314 30.86 6.67 -16.26
N THR A 315 29.71 7.32 -16.04
CA THR A 315 29.59 8.79 -16.16
C THR A 315 30.47 9.51 -15.14
N GLN A 316 30.53 9.04 -13.90
CA GLN A 316 31.37 9.63 -12.85
C GLN A 316 32.86 9.43 -13.14
N SER A 317 33.27 8.24 -13.57
CA SER A 317 34.66 7.96 -13.98
C SER A 317 35.08 8.84 -15.14
N TYR A 318 34.25 8.94 -16.19
CA TYR A 318 34.51 9.81 -17.33
C TYR A 318 34.69 11.27 -16.90
N LYS A 319 33.82 11.80 -16.03
CA LYS A 319 33.98 13.16 -15.48
C LYS A 319 35.29 13.33 -14.73
N LYS A 320 35.64 12.37 -13.86
CA LYS A 320 36.86 12.43 -13.05
C LYS A 320 38.13 12.39 -13.90
N GLU A 321 38.17 11.51 -14.90
CA GLU A 321 39.30 11.36 -15.82
C GLU A 321 39.51 12.61 -16.69
N ASN A 322 38.42 13.26 -17.10
CA ASN A 322 38.45 14.44 -17.98
C ASN A 322 38.47 15.78 -17.21
N GLU A 323 38.39 15.78 -15.88
CA GLU A 323 38.39 17.00 -15.06
C GLU A 323 39.63 17.89 -15.32
N PRO A 324 40.87 17.37 -15.41
CA PRO A 324 42.02 18.21 -15.71
C PRO A 324 41.92 18.91 -17.07
N GLN A 325 41.42 18.19 -18.09
CA GLN A 325 41.21 18.76 -19.44
C GLN A 325 40.11 19.83 -19.41
N PHE A 326 39.01 19.57 -18.69
CA PHE A 326 37.95 20.54 -18.49
C PHE A 326 38.47 21.81 -17.81
N GLN A 327 39.24 21.70 -16.73
CA GLN A 327 39.83 22.85 -16.04
C GLN A 327 40.83 23.62 -16.94
N SER A 328 41.62 22.91 -17.75
CA SER A 328 42.51 23.54 -18.72
C SER A 328 41.74 24.29 -19.82
N TRP A 329 40.64 23.73 -20.31
CA TRP A 329 39.75 24.41 -21.26
C TRP A 329 39.06 25.61 -20.61
N PHE A 330 38.53 25.45 -19.39
CA PHE A 330 37.80 26.48 -18.65
C PHE A 330 38.66 27.70 -18.33
N LYS A 331 39.94 27.49 -18.03
CA LYS A 331 40.93 28.57 -17.80
C LYS A 331 41.48 29.19 -19.08
N SER A 332 41.24 28.58 -20.24
CA SER A 332 41.69 29.15 -21.51
C SER A 332 40.71 30.24 -21.95
N ASP A 333 41.21 31.39 -22.41
CA ASP A 333 40.40 32.45 -23.04
C ASP A 333 39.82 32.02 -24.41
N LYS A 334 39.91 30.73 -24.76
CA LYS A 334 39.31 30.17 -25.96
C LYS A 334 37.81 29.98 -25.72
N THR A 335 37.04 31.02 -26.02
CA THR A 335 35.59 30.88 -26.18
C THR A 335 35.33 29.95 -27.36
N THR A 336 34.94 28.71 -27.08
CA THR A 336 34.40 27.83 -28.13
C THR A 336 33.10 28.45 -28.63
N ASP A 337 32.98 28.65 -29.95
CA ASP A 337 31.74 29.15 -30.55
C ASP A 337 30.64 28.07 -30.47
N ASN A 338 29.91 28.09 -29.35
CA ASN A 338 28.77 27.22 -29.12
C ASN A 338 27.47 27.81 -29.70
N SER A 339 27.54 28.85 -30.53
CA SER A 339 26.35 29.54 -31.05
C SER A 339 25.43 28.62 -31.85
N LYS A 340 25.97 27.58 -32.51
CA LYS A 340 25.18 26.59 -33.26
C LYS A 340 24.33 25.72 -32.33
N ILE A 341 24.93 25.14 -31.28
CA ILE A 341 24.23 24.33 -30.28
C ILE A 341 23.21 25.19 -29.52
N ALA A 342 23.64 26.40 -29.11
CA ALA A 342 22.78 27.35 -28.40
C ALA A 342 21.67 27.95 -29.29
N LYS A 343 21.72 27.82 -30.62
CA LYS A 343 20.61 28.17 -31.53
C LYS A 343 19.64 27.01 -31.69
N GLN A 344 20.12 25.77 -31.76
CA GLN A 344 19.28 24.58 -31.96
C GLN A 344 18.49 24.18 -30.70
N ALA A 345 19.08 24.34 -29.51
CA ALA A 345 18.44 23.96 -28.24
C ALA A 345 17.64 25.09 -27.58
N ARG A 346 17.59 26.28 -28.19
CA ARG A 346 16.99 27.48 -27.57
C ARG A 346 15.50 27.53 -27.86
N LEU A 347 14.70 27.37 -26.82
CA LEU A 347 13.25 27.55 -26.88
C LEU A 347 12.86 29.03 -27.01
N ILE A 348 13.51 29.90 -26.22
CA ILE A 348 13.23 31.34 -26.22
C ILE A 348 14.52 32.10 -25.88
N LYS A 349 14.70 33.27 -26.48
CA LYS A 349 15.57 34.32 -25.96
C LYS A 349 14.92 35.67 -26.21
N LEU A 350 14.63 36.40 -25.14
CA LEU A 350 14.26 37.80 -25.22
C LEU A 350 15.51 38.65 -24.96
N PRO A 351 15.93 39.51 -25.92
CA PRO A 351 17.12 40.33 -25.73
C PRO A 351 16.99 41.31 -24.56
N LEU A 352 15.79 41.89 -24.37
CA LEU A 352 15.50 42.90 -23.35
C LEU A 352 16.50 44.07 -23.29
N THR A 353 17.23 44.32 -24.39
CA THR A 353 18.31 45.32 -24.45
C THR A 353 18.04 46.50 -25.39
N ASN A 354 16.85 46.54 -26.01
CA ASN A 354 16.45 47.56 -26.97
C ASN A 354 14.93 47.73 -26.95
N LYS A 355 14.42 48.93 -26.69
CA LYS A 355 12.97 49.19 -26.60
C LYS A 355 12.14 48.80 -27.83
N THR A 356 12.75 48.72 -29.01
CA THR A 356 12.06 48.40 -30.27
C THR A 356 12.05 46.90 -30.62
N LYS A 357 13.06 46.14 -30.16
CA LYS A 357 13.24 44.72 -30.52
C LYS A 357 13.41 43.80 -29.32
N GLY A 358 13.44 44.34 -28.11
CA GLY A 358 13.76 43.60 -26.89
C GLY A 358 12.68 42.61 -26.48
N LEU A 359 11.46 42.77 -27.01
CA LEU A 359 10.33 41.86 -26.82
C LEU A 359 10.10 40.91 -28.01
N VAL A 360 11.01 40.86 -28.97
CA VAL A 360 10.94 39.92 -30.10
C VAL A 360 11.93 38.79 -29.81
N ASP A 361 11.45 37.54 -29.81
CA ASP A 361 12.33 36.40 -29.62
C ASP A 361 13.18 36.08 -30.85
N THR A 362 14.07 35.10 -30.70
CA THR A 362 14.96 34.64 -31.78
C THR A 362 14.25 34.01 -32.98
N PHE A 363 12.95 33.74 -32.89
CA PHE A 363 12.12 33.19 -33.96
C PHE A 363 11.23 34.27 -34.61
N GLY A 364 11.34 35.54 -34.17
CA GLY A 364 10.56 36.65 -34.71
C GLY A 364 9.19 36.81 -34.07
N LYS A 365 8.87 36.07 -33.00
CA LYS A 365 7.61 36.23 -32.27
C LYS A 365 7.72 37.38 -31.28
N SER A 366 6.78 38.32 -31.36
CA SER A 366 6.69 39.47 -30.46
C SER A 366 5.86 39.15 -29.22
N TYR A 367 6.32 39.61 -28.07
CA TYR A 367 5.62 39.51 -26.78
C TYR A 367 5.21 40.89 -26.30
N THR A 368 4.23 40.95 -25.42
CA THR A 368 3.72 42.20 -24.87
C THR A 368 3.66 42.16 -23.35
N SER A 369 3.78 43.34 -22.74
CA SER A 369 3.44 43.54 -21.35
C SER A 369 2.03 44.14 -21.26
N LYS A 370 1.26 43.72 -20.26
CA LYS A 370 -0.06 44.34 -19.99
C LYS A 370 0.07 45.77 -19.48
N SER A 371 1.19 46.08 -18.84
CA SER A 371 1.51 47.41 -18.31
C SER A 371 2.69 48.01 -19.07
N PRO A 372 2.84 49.34 -19.14
CA PRO A 372 3.99 49.95 -19.79
C PRO A 372 5.32 49.45 -19.19
N LEU A 373 6.27 49.11 -20.06
CA LEU A 373 7.63 48.78 -19.67
C LEU A 373 8.47 50.05 -19.57
N GLU A 374 9.20 50.18 -18.47
CA GLU A 374 10.20 51.22 -18.29
C GLU A 374 11.57 50.70 -18.77
N TRP A 375 12.31 51.53 -19.48
CA TRP A 375 13.62 51.20 -20.03
C TRP A 375 14.68 52.12 -19.42
N VAL A 376 15.76 51.53 -18.91
CA VAL A 376 16.88 52.24 -18.28
C VAL A 376 18.17 52.02 -19.06
N SER A 377 19.09 52.97 -19.02
CA SER A 377 20.40 52.82 -19.65
C SER A 377 21.26 51.76 -18.94
N SER A 378 21.98 50.97 -19.73
CA SER A 378 22.85 49.88 -19.27
C SER A 378 24.15 49.85 -20.09
N SER A 379 25.20 49.22 -19.56
CA SER A 379 26.51 49.08 -20.22
C SER A 379 26.44 48.37 -21.58
N GLY A 380 25.36 47.63 -21.85
CA GLY A 380 25.09 46.96 -23.13
C GLY A 380 23.97 47.59 -23.99
N GLY A 381 23.51 48.80 -23.66
CA GLY A 381 22.41 49.48 -24.36
C GLY A 381 21.30 49.95 -23.41
N GLU A 382 20.09 49.45 -23.59
CA GLU A 382 18.97 49.65 -22.66
C GLU A 382 18.75 48.36 -21.84
N ALA A 383 17.96 48.44 -20.76
CA ALA A 383 17.47 47.30 -20.02
C ALA A 383 16.05 47.57 -19.53
N VAL A 384 15.22 46.54 -19.43
CA VAL A 384 13.86 46.68 -18.87
C VAL A 384 13.93 46.77 -17.35
N LEU A 385 13.28 47.77 -16.77
CA LEU A 385 13.06 47.88 -15.34
C LEU A 385 11.74 47.19 -14.97
N PHE A 386 11.85 46.05 -14.29
CA PHE A 386 10.69 45.37 -13.74
C PHE A 386 10.32 45.96 -12.37
N ASN A 387 9.08 46.44 -12.25
CA ASN A 387 8.51 46.96 -11.02
C ASN A 387 7.28 46.11 -10.63
N LYS A 388 6.54 46.51 -9.58
CA LYS A 388 5.37 45.73 -9.11
C LYS A 388 4.19 45.76 -10.09
N GLN A 389 4.24 46.60 -11.11
CA GLN A 389 3.14 46.88 -12.03
C GLN A 389 3.31 46.19 -13.38
N ASN A 390 4.51 45.75 -13.75
CA ASN A 390 4.80 45.23 -15.08
C ASN A 390 5.36 43.79 -15.06
N ASN A 391 5.09 43.07 -16.15
CA ASN A 391 5.60 41.72 -16.42
C ASN A 391 5.56 41.45 -17.93
N ILE A 392 6.28 40.45 -18.41
CA ILE A 392 6.15 39.99 -19.80
C ILE A 392 5.55 38.59 -19.76
N ASN A 393 4.40 38.41 -20.38
CA ASN A 393 3.73 37.10 -20.43
C ASN A 393 4.15 36.34 -21.69
N LEU A 394 4.74 35.17 -21.51
CA LEU A 394 5.22 34.31 -22.60
C LEU A 394 4.18 33.27 -23.05
N GLY A 395 3.00 33.22 -22.42
CA GLY A 395 1.97 32.22 -22.66
C GLY A 395 2.44 30.81 -22.25
N ASN A 396 2.20 29.82 -23.12
CA ASN A 396 2.55 28.41 -22.90
C ASN A 396 4.01 28.09 -23.25
N GLN A 397 4.86 29.10 -23.41
CA GLN A 397 6.27 28.83 -23.69
C GLN A 397 6.99 28.38 -22.42
N GLY A 398 7.86 27.38 -22.55
CA GLY A 398 8.53 26.78 -21.41
C GLY A 398 7.66 25.80 -20.60
N ASP A 399 6.60 25.26 -21.21
CA ASP A 399 5.91 24.06 -20.70
C ASP A 399 6.86 22.87 -20.80
N LEU A 400 7.34 22.41 -19.66
CA LEU A 400 8.35 21.37 -19.51
C LEU A 400 7.93 20.41 -18.42
N GLU A 401 8.17 19.12 -18.64
CA GLU A 401 7.85 18.07 -17.67
C GLU A 401 9.00 17.86 -16.66
N ASN A 402 8.68 17.21 -15.55
CA ASN A 402 9.63 17.03 -14.44
C ASN A 402 10.86 16.18 -14.79
N ASN A 403 10.84 15.44 -15.90
CA ASN A 403 11.94 14.63 -16.42
C ASN A 403 12.65 15.27 -17.62
N ASP A 404 12.20 16.44 -18.08
CA ASP A 404 12.86 17.16 -19.16
C ASP A 404 14.19 17.77 -18.71
N LYS A 405 15.14 17.80 -19.63
CA LYS A 405 16.44 18.46 -19.47
C LYS A 405 16.31 19.88 -20.00
N PHE A 406 16.48 20.88 -19.16
CA PHE A 406 16.34 22.27 -19.58
C PHE A 406 17.27 23.22 -18.84
N SER A 407 17.38 24.43 -19.36
CA SER A 407 18.15 25.50 -18.74
C SER A 407 17.49 26.84 -19.02
N PHE A 408 17.54 27.73 -18.04
CA PHE A 408 16.91 29.04 -18.11
C PHE A 408 17.68 30.03 -17.23
N GLY A 409 17.58 31.32 -17.55
CA GLY A 409 18.32 32.34 -16.84
C GLY A 409 18.12 33.72 -17.41
N ALA A 410 18.63 34.71 -16.70
CA ALA A 410 18.57 36.11 -17.07
C ALA A 410 19.78 36.88 -16.52
N TRP A 411 20.14 37.95 -17.23
CA TRP A 411 20.94 39.02 -16.64
C TRP A 411 20.03 39.87 -15.76
N ILE A 412 20.41 40.04 -14.50
CA ILE A 412 19.65 40.81 -13.52
C ILE A 412 20.55 41.85 -12.86
N LYS A 413 19.95 42.98 -12.46
CA LYS A 413 20.59 44.01 -11.65
C LYS A 413 19.59 44.45 -10.59
N THR A 414 19.96 44.31 -9.32
CA THR A 414 19.09 44.65 -8.20
C THR A 414 19.59 45.93 -7.52
N PRO A 415 18.74 46.96 -7.31
CA PRO A 415 19.19 48.25 -6.78
C PRO A 415 19.60 48.20 -5.31
N HIS A 416 19.06 47.23 -4.57
CA HIS A 416 19.33 46.91 -3.18
C HIS A 416 18.87 45.46 -2.93
N ASN A 417 19.00 44.98 -1.70
CA ASN A 417 18.45 43.71 -1.26
C ASN A 417 16.90 43.64 -1.45
N ILE A 418 16.44 42.80 -2.38
CA ILE A 418 15.01 42.64 -2.71
C ILE A 418 14.54 41.19 -2.60
N SER A 419 13.21 41.02 -2.63
CA SER A 419 12.57 39.75 -2.93
C SER A 419 11.65 39.88 -4.15
N ALA A 420 11.92 39.14 -5.22
CA ALA A 420 11.18 39.25 -6.48
C ALA A 420 11.32 38.00 -7.35
N GLY A 421 10.27 37.67 -8.09
CA GLY A 421 10.30 36.65 -9.15
C GLY A 421 10.96 37.20 -10.41
N VAL A 422 11.96 36.50 -10.93
CA VAL A 422 12.68 36.88 -12.16
C VAL A 422 12.06 36.18 -13.36
N ILE A 423 11.90 34.85 -13.27
CA ILE A 423 11.26 34.01 -14.27
C ILE A 423 10.35 33.06 -13.50
N SER A 424 9.11 32.88 -13.93
CA SER A 424 8.19 31.94 -13.29
C SER A 424 7.27 31.31 -14.33
N LYS A 425 7.11 29.98 -14.22
CA LYS A 425 6.09 29.21 -14.90
C LYS A 425 5.44 28.31 -13.84
N MET A 426 4.41 28.83 -13.19
CA MET A 426 3.74 28.16 -12.08
C MET A 426 2.22 28.12 -12.29
N ASP A 427 1.62 26.97 -11.96
CA ASP A 427 0.19 26.81 -11.79
C ASP A 427 -0.15 26.91 -10.30
N ILE A 428 -0.65 28.08 -9.90
CA ILE A 428 -1.02 28.33 -8.50
C ILE A 428 -2.25 27.49 -8.10
N GLY A 429 -3.15 27.19 -9.05
CA GLY A 429 -4.35 26.39 -8.81
C GLY A 429 -4.05 24.91 -8.60
N ASP A 430 -3.00 24.40 -9.23
CA ASP A 430 -2.51 23.02 -9.07
C ASP A 430 -1.32 22.95 -8.10
N SER A 431 -1.55 23.31 -6.83
CA SER A 431 -0.55 23.18 -5.75
C SER A 431 0.81 23.84 -6.04
N HIS A 432 0.80 24.97 -6.75
CA HIS A 432 2.00 25.71 -7.16
C HIS A 432 2.93 24.93 -8.10
N ARG A 433 2.41 23.93 -8.83
CA ARG A 433 3.18 23.08 -9.74
C ARG A 433 3.89 23.92 -10.81
N GLY A 434 5.17 23.69 -11.02
CA GLY A 434 5.97 24.42 -12.01
C GLY A 434 7.38 24.72 -11.56
N TYR A 435 7.99 25.77 -12.11
CA TYR A 435 9.34 26.19 -11.76
C TYR A 435 9.51 27.71 -11.77
N ASP A 436 10.50 28.20 -11.03
CA ASP A 436 10.86 29.60 -11.01
C ASP A 436 12.37 29.85 -10.81
N LEU A 437 12.77 31.08 -11.14
CA LEU A 437 13.99 31.73 -10.68
C LEU A 437 13.55 32.94 -9.85
N TRP A 438 13.91 32.93 -8.59
CA TRP A 438 13.46 33.88 -7.59
C TRP A 438 14.66 34.54 -6.90
N VAL A 439 14.53 35.81 -6.51
CA VAL A 439 15.45 36.46 -5.58
C VAL A 439 14.75 36.48 -4.22
N GLU A 440 15.31 35.78 -3.23
CA GLU A 440 14.80 35.68 -1.85
C GLU A 440 15.77 36.38 -0.91
N ASN A 441 15.40 37.56 -0.41
CA ASN A 441 16.24 38.37 0.47
C ASN A 441 17.67 38.56 -0.10
N GLY A 442 17.72 38.88 -1.41
CA GLY A 442 18.95 39.17 -2.15
C GLY A 442 19.72 37.93 -2.59
N LYS A 443 19.27 36.72 -2.25
CA LYS A 443 19.86 35.46 -2.71
C LYS A 443 19.07 34.91 -3.89
N LEU A 444 19.74 34.29 -4.85
CA LEU A 444 19.06 33.55 -5.90
C LEU A 444 18.55 32.23 -5.35
N ALA A 445 17.28 31.93 -5.63
CA ALA A 445 16.58 30.71 -5.32
C ALA A 445 15.92 30.14 -6.59
N VAL A 446 15.84 28.82 -6.67
CA VAL A 446 15.13 28.11 -7.73
C VAL A 446 14.20 27.11 -7.08
N HIS A 447 12.94 27.10 -7.48
CA HIS A 447 11.99 26.06 -7.13
C HIS A 447 11.67 25.20 -8.35
N LEU A 448 11.64 23.88 -8.16
CA LEU A 448 11.00 22.92 -9.06
C LEU A 448 9.92 22.20 -8.25
N ILE A 449 8.65 22.50 -8.51
CA ILE A 449 7.52 22.11 -7.69
C ILE A 449 6.65 21.11 -8.46
N HIS A 450 6.45 19.93 -7.88
CA HIS A 450 5.41 19.02 -8.34
C HIS A 450 4.10 19.23 -7.58
N SER A 451 4.19 19.35 -6.24
CA SER A 451 3.05 19.68 -5.36
C SER A 451 3.59 20.24 -4.05
N LEU A 452 3.33 21.52 -3.75
CA LEU A 452 3.81 22.16 -2.54
C LEU A 452 2.83 21.95 -1.36
N PRO A 453 3.30 21.65 -0.12
CA PRO A 453 4.69 21.46 0.31
C PRO A 453 5.25 20.02 0.19
N GLN A 454 4.50 19.07 -0.36
CA GLN A 454 4.80 17.64 -0.24
C GLN A 454 5.97 17.16 -1.13
N ASN A 455 6.15 17.75 -2.31
CA ASN A 455 7.10 17.29 -3.32
C ASN A 455 7.62 18.45 -4.17
N TYR A 456 8.80 18.97 -3.79
CA TYR A 456 9.48 20.04 -4.49
C TYR A 456 10.99 20.01 -4.24
N ILE A 457 11.75 20.65 -5.13
CA ILE A 457 13.17 20.96 -4.97
C ILE A 457 13.30 22.48 -4.78
N LYS A 458 14.04 22.90 -3.76
CA LYS A 458 14.47 24.29 -3.58
C LYS A 458 15.99 24.35 -3.46
N VAL A 459 16.62 25.17 -4.28
CA VAL A 459 18.06 25.45 -4.20
C VAL A 459 18.25 26.95 -4.04
N THR A 460 19.02 27.35 -3.03
CA THR A 460 19.32 28.76 -2.75
C THR A 460 20.82 28.98 -2.68
N THR A 461 21.28 30.03 -3.35
CA THR A 461 22.69 30.47 -3.31
C THR A 461 23.11 30.86 -1.89
N LYS A 462 24.38 30.62 -1.55
CA LYS A 462 24.93 31.00 -0.24
C LYS A 462 25.14 32.51 -0.15
N GLN A 463 25.67 33.10 -1.22
CA GLN A 463 25.99 34.52 -1.33
C GLN A 463 24.80 35.30 -1.90
N LYS A 464 24.70 36.58 -1.52
CA LYS A 464 23.75 37.51 -2.11
C LYS A 464 24.25 38.00 -3.46
N VAL A 465 23.33 38.37 -4.33
CA VAL A 465 23.62 39.13 -5.56
C VAL A 465 24.17 40.50 -5.17
N ALA A 466 25.23 40.95 -5.85
CA ALA A 466 25.82 42.25 -5.60
C ALA A 466 24.83 43.38 -6.00
N GLU A 467 24.68 44.36 -5.12
CA GLU A 467 23.78 45.49 -5.34
C GLU A 467 24.34 46.39 -6.44
N ASN A 468 23.47 46.89 -7.32
CA ASN A 468 23.83 47.75 -8.44
C ASN A 468 24.86 47.17 -9.43
N GLU A 469 25.03 45.86 -9.45
CA GLU A 469 25.88 45.14 -10.39
C GLU A 469 25.06 44.18 -11.27
N TRP A 470 25.49 44.02 -12.52
CA TRP A 470 24.90 43.05 -13.43
C TRP A 470 25.39 41.65 -13.09
N THR A 471 24.45 40.77 -12.78
CA THR A 471 24.72 39.36 -12.49
C THR A 471 24.00 38.48 -13.49
N HIS A 472 24.70 37.51 -14.08
CA HIS A 472 24.08 36.50 -14.93
C HIS A 472 23.64 35.31 -14.08
N ALA A 473 22.35 35.20 -13.82
CA ALA A 473 21.77 34.05 -13.13
C ALA A 473 21.36 32.99 -14.16
N PHE A 474 21.90 31.78 -14.03
CA PHE A 474 21.63 30.69 -14.97
C PHE A 474 21.42 29.38 -14.23
N VAL A 475 20.37 28.65 -14.60
CA VAL A 475 19.93 27.40 -13.98
C VAL A 475 20.01 26.29 -15.01
N THR A 476 20.56 25.15 -14.63
CA THR A 476 20.60 23.95 -15.45
C THR A 476 19.95 22.79 -14.68
N TYR A 477 18.99 22.11 -15.32
CA TYR A 477 18.30 20.96 -14.77
C TYR A 477 18.44 19.77 -15.70
N ASN A 478 18.79 18.62 -15.13
CA ASN A 478 19.15 17.41 -15.87
C ASN A 478 18.03 16.35 -15.95
N GLY A 479 16.81 16.68 -15.51
CA GLY A 479 15.67 15.74 -15.52
C GLY A 479 15.69 14.70 -14.39
N SER A 480 16.65 14.74 -13.47
CA SER A 480 16.87 13.65 -12.50
C SER A 480 15.88 13.61 -11.33
N LYS A 481 15.05 14.65 -11.15
CA LYS A 481 14.13 14.82 -10.02
C LYS A 481 14.83 14.81 -8.65
N LYS A 482 16.14 15.07 -8.63
CA LYS A 482 16.96 15.07 -7.41
C LYS A 482 17.68 16.41 -7.28
N ALA A 483 17.69 16.95 -6.06
CA ALA A 483 18.63 18.00 -5.69
C ALA A 483 19.97 17.34 -5.34
N ARG A 484 21.05 17.69 -6.05
CA ARG A 484 22.41 17.42 -5.58
C ARG A 484 22.99 18.75 -5.12
N ALA A 485 23.24 18.87 -3.82
CA ALA A 485 23.88 20.04 -3.22
C ALA A 485 25.39 20.02 -3.47
#